data_AF-A0A0T0M8Z5-F1
#
_entry.id   AF-A0A0T0M8Z5-F1
#
_cell.length_a   1.000
_cell.length_b   1.000
_cell.length_c   1.000
_cell.angle_alpha   90.00
_cell.angle_beta   90.00
_cell.angle_gamma   90.00
#
_symmetry.space_group_name_H-M   'P 1'
#
loop_
_entity.id
_entity.type
_entity.pdbx_description
1 polymer ?
#
loop_
_entity_poly.entity_id
_entity_poly.type
_entity_poly.pdbx_seq_one_letter_code
_entity_poly.pdbx_strand_id
1 'polypeptide(L)'
;MRHKTVNPDIQNYINANLNADLHSLLLKKSPFPDVSMQEIVQQIKGKQVAQRKFPFLLQDGIIFPPQLNLEQSSSEKTALYKSEILKGNKFIDLTSGFGIDAYYLSENFEKVTLVEQNTELLDIVKYNWDILGKKARFINQKLEDFLSENTETFSTIYLDPARRDQNKNKVFLLEDLSPNILEIQDHLLSISEEVIIKLSPLIDLKYLLSVLKNVLRIEIIAVKNDVKEIVVFLSKNYSEEIICNCVNLESGEKDFSFEMNAEKNASSTYSEPQKFIYIPNNTILKAGIFNLISEYFKLNKLHPNTHLYTSDTKNESFPGRILEMEVVDSKQIKKKEQFNIISKNYPLKPEEIRKKYQVKDGGESYLIFTQSKKGKIILKSV
;
A
#
# COMPACT_ATOMS: atom_id res chain seq x y z
N MET A 1 24.60 14.83 16.04
CA MET A 1 25.89 14.10 15.94
C MET A 1 26.54 14.40 14.59
N ARG A 2 27.88 14.40 14.45
CA ARG A 2 28.48 14.43 13.10
C ARG A 2 28.26 13.06 12.47
N HIS A 3 27.50 13.01 11.39
CA HIS A 3 27.26 11.77 10.65
C HIS A 3 28.53 11.37 9.89
N LYS A 4 29.44 10.68 10.57
CA LYS A 4 30.77 10.38 10.04
C LYS A 4 30.73 9.54 8.76
N THR A 5 29.65 8.79 8.55
CA THR A 5 29.39 8.00 7.34
C THR A 5 29.29 8.84 6.07
N VAL A 6 29.04 10.14 6.15
CA VAL A 6 28.97 11.05 4.97
C VAL A 6 30.34 11.48 4.46
N ASN A 7 31.42 11.06 5.12
CA ASN A 7 32.79 11.28 4.63
C ASN A 7 32.94 10.68 3.20
N PRO A 8 33.52 11.43 2.24
CA PRO A 8 33.65 10.98 0.84
C PRO A 8 34.31 9.60 0.67
N ASP A 9 35.35 9.29 1.44
CA ASP A 9 36.05 7.99 1.34
C ASP A 9 35.15 6.84 1.82
N ILE A 10 34.35 7.10 2.84
CA ILE A 10 33.37 6.12 3.36
C ILE A 10 32.24 5.92 2.34
N GLN A 11 31.74 7.01 1.73
CA GLN A 11 30.72 6.94 0.68
C GLN A 11 31.23 6.18 -0.56
N ASN A 12 32.47 6.42 -0.96
CA ASN A 12 33.13 5.67 -2.04
C ASN A 12 33.22 4.18 -1.71
N TYR A 13 33.60 3.83 -0.48
CA TYR A 13 33.62 2.45 -0.01
C TYR A 13 32.22 1.80 -0.02
N ILE A 14 31.19 2.51 0.47
CA ILE A 14 29.79 2.07 0.42
C ILE A 14 29.37 1.78 -1.02
N ASN A 15 29.63 2.72 -1.94
CA ASN A 15 29.27 2.61 -3.35
C ASN A 15 29.96 1.42 -4.05
N ALA A 16 31.25 1.23 -3.77
CA ALA A 16 32.02 0.11 -4.32
C ALA A 16 31.53 -1.27 -3.85
N ASN A 17 30.84 -1.32 -2.70
CA ASN A 17 30.37 -2.55 -2.06
C ASN A 17 28.85 -2.76 -2.17
N LEU A 18 28.14 -2.02 -3.03
CA LEU A 18 26.69 -2.14 -3.18
C LEU A 18 26.21 -3.55 -3.58
N ASN A 19 27.03 -4.33 -4.27
CA ASN A 19 26.70 -5.70 -4.69
C ASN A 19 27.48 -6.78 -3.92
N ALA A 20 28.20 -6.39 -2.87
CA ALA A 20 28.99 -7.31 -2.08
C ALA A 20 28.11 -8.17 -1.16
N ASP A 21 28.62 -9.34 -0.76
CA ASP A 21 28.00 -10.14 0.30
C ASP A 21 28.16 -9.43 1.66
N LEU A 22 27.03 -8.94 2.18
CA LEU A 22 26.99 -8.17 3.42
C LEU A 22 27.39 -9.01 4.65
N HIS A 23 27.14 -10.32 4.63
CA HIS A 23 27.56 -11.20 5.73
C HIS A 23 29.08 -11.30 5.81
N SER A 24 29.74 -11.52 4.66
CA SER A 24 31.20 -11.51 4.58
C SER A 24 31.80 -10.15 4.95
N LEU A 25 31.14 -9.04 4.60
CA LEU A 25 31.60 -7.70 4.99
C LEU A 25 31.56 -7.49 6.51
N LEU A 26 30.47 -7.89 7.18
CA LEU A 26 30.32 -7.74 8.63
C LEU A 26 31.43 -8.44 9.44
N LEU A 27 32.06 -9.48 8.89
CA LEU A 27 33.17 -10.20 9.54
C LEU A 27 34.52 -9.48 9.40
N LYS A 28 34.63 -8.48 8.53
CA LYS A 28 35.86 -7.70 8.33
C LYS A 28 35.95 -6.55 9.33
N LYS A 29 37.18 -6.13 9.63
CA LYS A 29 37.42 -4.87 10.36
C LYS A 29 37.01 -3.69 9.49
N SER A 30 36.51 -2.63 10.12
CA SER A 30 36.27 -1.36 9.42
C SER A 30 37.61 -0.83 8.88
N PRO A 31 37.66 -0.41 7.60
CA PRO A 31 38.83 0.30 7.06
C PRO A 31 38.91 1.73 7.58
N PHE A 32 37.88 2.23 8.28
CA PHE A 32 37.81 3.58 8.81
C PHE A 32 37.82 3.56 10.35
N PRO A 33 38.68 4.34 11.01
CA PRO A 33 38.81 4.31 12.48
C PRO A 33 37.57 4.85 13.20
N ASP A 34 36.79 5.67 12.51
CA ASP A 34 35.71 6.48 13.08
C ASP A 34 34.31 5.88 12.95
N VAL A 35 34.16 4.83 12.15
CA VAL A 35 32.87 4.21 11.79
C VAL A 35 33.03 2.70 11.84
N SER A 36 32.07 2.00 12.45
CA SER A 36 32.05 0.54 12.50
C SER A 36 31.66 -0.09 11.16
N MET A 37 32.06 -1.34 10.95
CA MET A 37 31.60 -2.10 9.78
C MET A 37 30.07 -2.30 9.78
N GLN A 38 29.44 -2.34 10.95
CA GLN A 38 27.99 -2.44 11.10
C GLN A 38 27.28 -1.19 10.54
N GLU A 39 27.77 0.00 10.87
CA GLU A 39 27.24 1.26 10.34
C GLU A 39 27.40 1.35 8.82
N ILE A 40 28.57 0.93 8.28
CA ILE A 40 28.80 0.89 6.83
C ILE A 40 27.81 -0.06 6.15
N VAL A 41 27.65 -1.28 6.67
CA VAL A 41 26.72 -2.27 6.11
C VAL A 41 25.26 -1.80 6.21
N GLN A 42 24.88 -1.07 7.26
CA GLN A 42 23.57 -0.44 7.35
C GLN A 42 23.37 0.58 6.21
N GLN A 43 24.35 1.42 5.93
CA GLN A 43 24.25 2.38 4.82
C GLN A 43 24.19 1.68 3.45
N ILE A 44 24.95 0.60 3.25
CA ILE A 44 24.86 -0.22 2.03
C ILE A 44 23.44 -0.78 1.85
N LYS A 45 22.86 -1.38 2.89
CA LYS A 45 21.46 -1.86 2.88
C LYS A 45 20.49 -0.74 2.57
N GLY A 46 20.68 0.42 3.21
CA GLY A 46 19.93 1.64 2.95
C GLY A 46 19.87 2.00 1.47
N LYS A 47 21.05 2.10 0.85
CA LYS A 47 21.19 2.45 -0.56
C LYS A 47 20.61 1.39 -1.50
N GLN A 48 20.76 0.09 -1.18
CA GLN A 48 20.11 -1.02 -1.92
C GLN A 48 18.57 -0.98 -1.86
N VAL A 49 17.99 -0.56 -0.73
CA VAL A 49 16.53 -0.35 -0.63
C VAL A 49 16.14 0.90 -1.42
N ALA A 50 16.92 1.98 -1.29
CA ALA A 50 16.68 3.23 -2.00
C ALA A 50 16.61 3.07 -3.50
N GLN A 51 17.55 2.33 -4.11
CA GLN A 51 17.57 2.02 -5.54
C GLN A 51 16.25 1.45 -6.08
N ARG A 52 15.48 0.77 -5.23
CA ARG A 52 14.22 0.13 -5.63
C ARG A 52 12.98 0.89 -5.19
N LYS A 53 13.01 1.53 -4.01
CA LYS A 53 11.82 2.04 -3.32
C LYS A 53 11.74 3.56 -3.20
N PHE A 54 12.90 4.24 -3.16
CA PHE A 54 13.00 5.69 -3.05
C PHE A 54 14.28 6.22 -3.75
N PRO A 55 14.39 6.11 -5.10
CA PRO A 55 15.57 6.55 -5.84
C PRO A 55 15.99 8.01 -5.60
N PHE A 56 15.07 8.91 -5.24
CA PHE A 56 15.39 10.31 -4.92
C PHE A 56 16.38 10.46 -3.75
N LEU A 57 16.49 9.46 -2.88
CA LEU A 57 17.44 9.42 -1.75
C LEU A 57 18.84 8.89 -2.14
N LEU A 58 19.11 8.64 -3.43
CA LEU A 58 20.44 8.23 -3.89
C LEU A 58 21.44 9.38 -4.03
N GLN A 59 21.04 10.60 -3.66
CA GLN A 59 21.90 11.79 -3.64
C GLN A 59 23.06 11.62 -2.64
N ASP A 60 24.16 12.30 -2.92
CA ASP A 60 25.32 12.30 -2.03
C ASP A 60 24.98 12.94 -0.68
N GLY A 61 25.52 12.36 0.38
CA GLY A 61 25.29 12.80 1.74
C GLY A 61 24.09 12.16 2.43
N ILE A 62 23.12 11.57 1.71
CA ILE A 62 21.94 10.95 2.36
C ILE A 62 22.33 9.83 3.34
N ILE A 63 21.65 9.82 4.48
CA ILE A 63 21.86 8.87 5.56
C ILE A 63 20.64 7.97 5.70
N PHE A 64 20.89 6.67 5.76
CA PHE A 64 19.83 5.68 5.92
C PHE A 64 19.70 5.23 7.39
N PRO A 65 18.47 5.20 7.94
CA PRO A 65 18.19 4.67 9.26
C PRO A 65 18.34 3.15 9.30
N PRO A 66 18.18 2.53 10.48
CA PRO A 66 18.13 1.08 10.61
C PRO A 66 17.12 0.42 9.66
N GLN A 67 17.40 -0.84 9.33
CA GLN A 67 16.63 -1.62 8.34
C GLN A 67 15.12 -1.62 8.58
N LEU A 68 14.69 -1.65 9.85
CA LEU A 68 13.28 -1.64 10.22
C LEU A 68 12.53 -0.41 9.68
N ASN A 69 13.13 0.77 9.75
CA ASN A 69 12.51 2.01 9.29
C ASN A 69 12.42 2.06 7.76
N LEU A 70 13.42 1.52 7.05
CA LEU A 70 13.42 1.40 5.59
C LEU A 70 12.31 0.46 5.11
N GLU A 71 12.12 -0.67 5.78
CA GLU A 71 11.07 -1.64 5.45
C GLU A 71 9.67 -1.07 5.69
N GLN A 72 9.49 -0.32 6.79
CA GLN A 72 8.21 0.29 7.18
C GLN A 72 7.84 1.55 6.39
N SER A 73 8.82 2.26 5.84
CA SER A 73 8.56 3.47 5.05
C SER A 73 7.61 3.23 3.87
N SER A 74 6.90 4.26 3.43
CA SER A 74 6.15 4.20 2.17
C SER A 74 7.07 4.04 0.96
N SER A 75 6.51 3.54 -0.14
CA SER A 75 7.18 3.65 -1.44
C SER A 75 7.00 5.06 -2.00
N GLU A 76 7.95 5.50 -2.82
CA GLU A 76 7.83 6.76 -3.58
C GLU A 76 6.50 6.85 -4.35
N LYS A 77 6.07 5.75 -4.98
CA LYS A 77 4.84 5.69 -5.79
C LYS A 77 3.59 6.03 -4.99
N THR A 78 3.44 5.43 -3.80
CA THR A 78 2.28 5.68 -2.94
C THR A 78 2.38 7.03 -2.25
N ALA A 79 3.58 7.50 -1.90
CA ALA A 79 3.77 8.84 -1.33
C ALA A 79 3.44 9.95 -2.33
N LEU A 80 3.87 9.79 -3.60
CA LEU A 80 3.57 10.72 -4.68
C LEU A 80 2.06 10.81 -4.94
N TYR A 81 1.38 9.67 -5.11
CA TYR A 81 -0.09 9.66 -5.26
C TYR A 81 -0.79 10.40 -4.11
N LYS A 82 -0.39 10.14 -2.86
CA LYS A 82 -0.97 10.85 -1.70
C LYS A 82 -0.74 12.36 -1.77
N SER A 83 0.43 12.81 -2.25
CA SER A 83 0.69 14.25 -2.41
C SER A 83 -0.23 14.91 -3.43
N GLU A 84 -0.61 14.21 -4.51
CA GLU A 84 -1.52 14.76 -5.53
C GLU A 84 -2.93 15.03 -4.98
N ILE A 85 -3.36 14.27 -3.97
CA ILE A 85 -4.70 14.36 -3.38
C ILE A 85 -4.75 15.10 -2.03
N LEU A 86 -3.60 15.56 -1.53
CA LEU A 86 -3.46 16.26 -0.25
C LEU A 86 -2.83 17.63 -0.44
N LYS A 87 -3.51 18.66 0.06
CA LYS A 87 -3.06 20.05 0.01
C LYS A 87 -3.66 20.85 1.14
N GLY A 88 -3.01 21.95 1.50
CA GLY A 88 -3.53 22.86 2.51
C GLY A 88 -2.47 23.88 2.89
N ASN A 89 -2.72 24.61 3.98
CA ASN A 89 -1.75 25.60 4.46
C ASN A 89 -0.75 24.96 5.43
N LYS A 90 -1.25 24.28 6.46
CA LYS A 90 -0.43 23.77 7.57
C LYS A 90 -0.59 22.27 7.76
N PHE A 91 0.50 21.54 7.54
CA PHE A 91 0.61 20.09 7.63
C PHE A 91 1.39 19.66 8.87
N ILE A 92 0.94 18.57 9.49
CA ILE A 92 1.70 17.87 10.52
C ILE A 92 1.66 16.35 10.29
N ASP A 93 2.83 15.73 10.31
CA ASP A 93 2.99 14.27 10.41
C ASP A 93 3.29 13.92 11.87
N LEU A 94 2.36 13.25 12.54
CA LEU A 94 2.50 12.89 13.95
C LEU A 94 3.32 11.61 14.17
N THR A 95 3.71 10.94 13.08
CA THR A 95 4.35 9.60 13.08
C THR A 95 5.48 9.56 12.05
N SER A 96 6.19 10.69 11.90
CA SER A 96 7.11 10.98 10.78
C SER A 96 7.96 9.79 10.33
N GLY A 97 8.52 9.00 11.27
CA GLY A 97 9.35 7.86 10.93
C GLY A 97 10.54 8.29 10.08
N PHE A 98 10.79 7.61 8.95
CA PHE A 98 11.85 8.02 8.01
C PHE A 98 11.44 9.19 7.09
N GLY A 99 10.21 9.69 7.19
CA GLY A 99 9.78 10.92 6.52
C GLY A 99 9.58 10.82 5.01
N ILE A 100 9.37 9.62 4.45
CA ILE A 100 9.11 9.47 3.01
C ILE A 100 7.76 10.07 2.62
N ASP A 101 6.68 9.76 3.33
CA ASP A 101 5.37 10.38 3.07
C ASP A 101 5.47 11.90 3.29
N ALA A 102 6.00 12.33 4.45
CA ALA A 102 6.21 13.73 4.76
C ALA A 102 6.99 14.49 3.68
N TYR A 103 8.02 13.89 3.08
CA TYR A 103 8.80 14.53 2.01
C TYR A 103 7.92 14.91 0.81
N TYR A 104 7.11 13.98 0.30
CA TYR A 104 6.22 14.24 -0.83
C TYR A 104 5.05 15.13 -0.45
N LEU A 105 4.42 14.87 0.71
CA LEU A 105 3.29 15.67 1.18
C LEU A 105 3.69 17.13 1.40
N SER A 106 4.91 17.40 1.91
CA SER A 106 5.39 18.75 2.21
C SER A 106 5.36 19.74 1.03
N GLU A 107 5.35 19.26 -0.21
CA GLU A 107 5.37 20.11 -1.40
C GLU A 107 4.12 20.96 -1.55
N ASN A 108 3.00 20.49 -1.00
CA ASN A 108 1.68 21.11 -1.16
C ASN A 108 1.23 21.90 0.08
N PHE A 109 2.16 22.24 0.99
CA PHE A 109 1.89 22.98 2.22
C PHE A 109 2.95 24.05 2.48
N GLU A 110 2.52 25.20 3.01
CA GLU A 110 3.43 26.31 3.37
C GLU A 110 4.19 26.02 4.67
N LYS A 111 3.52 25.36 5.62
CA LYS A 111 4.06 25.08 6.95
C LYS A 111 3.98 23.59 7.24
N VAL A 112 5.13 22.99 7.53
CA VAL A 112 5.27 21.56 7.78
C VAL A 112 5.84 21.33 9.17
N THR A 113 5.19 20.48 9.96
CA THR A 113 5.69 20.00 11.25
C THR A 113 5.83 18.48 11.22
N LEU A 114 6.94 17.96 11.74
CA LEU A 114 7.19 16.53 11.86
C LEU A 114 7.43 16.19 13.33
N VAL A 115 6.65 15.24 13.85
CA VAL A 115 6.78 14.73 15.21
C VAL A 115 7.32 13.30 15.15
N GLU A 116 8.37 13.04 15.92
CA GLU A 116 8.98 11.71 16.05
C GLU A 116 9.60 11.57 17.44
N GLN A 117 9.25 10.50 18.14
CA GLN A 117 9.76 10.25 19.49
C GLN A 117 11.22 9.75 19.47
N ASN A 118 11.64 9.05 18.42
CA ASN A 118 12.99 8.55 18.29
C ASN A 118 13.95 9.66 17.85
N THR A 119 14.77 10.13 18.78
CA THR A 119 15.72 11.23 18.57
C THR A 119 16.72 10.93 17.45
N GLU A 120 17.27 9.71 17.39
CA GLU A 120 18.26 9.34 16.37
C GLU A 120 17.64 9.34 14.96
N LEU A 121 16.40 8.85 14.84
CA LEU A 121 15.67 8.85 13.58
C LEU A 121 15.32 10.27 13.14
N LEU A 122 14.85 11.12 14.07
CA LEU A 122 14.53 12.51 13.76
C LEU A 122 15.78 13.31 13.35
N ASP A 123 16.93 13.05 13.98
CA ASP A 123 18.21 13.65 13.59
C ASP A 123 18.59 13.25 12.14
N ILE A 124 18.41 11.98 11.77
CA ILE A 124 18.62 11.51 10.38
C ILE A 124 17.66 12.21 9.41
N VAL A 125 16.37 12.29 9.74
CA VAL A 125 15.38 12.96 8.88
C VAL A 125 15.71 14.43 8.72
N LYS A 126 16.01 15.14 9.81
CA LYS A 126 16.39 16.56 9.79
C LYS A 126 17.62 16.80 8.92
N TYR A 127 18.64 15.95 9.05
CA TYR A 127 19.83 16.03 8.23
C TYR A 127 19.53 15.78 6.75
N ASN A 128 18.77 14.73 6.42
CA ASN A 128 18.42 14.42 5.04
C ASN A 128 17.54 15.51 4.41
N TRP A 129 16.64 16.12 5.17
CA TRP A 129 15.79 17.22 4.69
C TRP A 129 16.62 18.45 4.31
N ASP A 130 17.68 18.76 5.04
CA ASP A 130 18.63 19.83 4.68
C ASP A 130 19.32 19.54 3.33
N ILE A 131 19.83 18.32 3.14
CA ILE A 131 20.43 17.87 1.88
C ILE A 131 19.43 17.96 0.71
N LEU A 132 18.16 17.60 0.96
CA LEU A 132 17.09 17.63 -0.03
C LEU A 132 16.49 19.03 -0.23
N GLY A 133 17.00 20.07 0.45
CA GLY A 133 16.49 21.44 0.34
C GLY A 133 15.08 21.64 0.89
N LYS A 134 14.60 20.75 1.77
CA LYS A 134 13.28 20.82 2.41
C LYS A 134 13.38 21.51 3.77
N LYS A 135 12.27 22.14 4.19
CA LYS A 135 12.17 22.81 5.50
C LYS A 135 10.94 22.32 6.25
N ALA A 136 11.13 22.01 7.52
CA ALA A 136 10.06 21.67 8.46
C ALA A 136 10.44 22.12 9.88
N ARG A 137 9.42 22.22 10.73
CA ARG A 137 9.58 22.22 12.17
C ARG A 137 9.67 20.77 12.65
N PHE A 138 10.78 20.41 13.28
CA PHE A 138 11.00 19.06 13.82
C PHE A 138 10.76 19.08 15.33
N ILE A 139 9.94 18.15 15.84
CA ILE A 139 9.59 18.03 17.25
C ILE A 139 9.95 16.63 17.72
N ASN A 140 10.86 16.55 18.70
CA ASN A 140 11.20 15.28 19.33
C ASN A 140 10.36 15.06 20.59
N GLN A 141 9.16 14.52 20.41
CA GLN A 141 8.23 14.22 21.49
C GLN A 141 7.47 12.94 21.18
N LYS A 142 6.91 12.31 22.22
CA LYS A 142 5.83 11.34 22.00
C LYS A 142 4.60 12.08 21.48
N LEU A 143 3.80 11.35 20.72
CA LEU A 143 2.60 11.90 20.11
C LEU A 143 1.62 12.38 21.18
N GLU A 144 1.41 11.59 22.23
CA GLU A 144 0.47 11.89 23.31
C GLU A 144 0.88 13.17 24.06
N ASP A 145 2.18 13.32 24.34
CA ASP A 145 2.74 14.52 24.96
C ASP A 145 2.51 15.74 24.07
N PHE A 146 2.85 15.63 22.78
CA PHE A 146 2.62 16.70 21.80
C PHE A 146 1.13 17.09 21.74
N LEU A 147 0.22 16.12 21.67
CA LEU A 147 -1.21 16.38 21.62
C LEU A 147 -1.69 17.13 22.87
N SER A 148 -1.15 16.83 24.06
CA SER A 148 -1.53 17.49 25.32
C SER A 148 -1.04 18.94 25.41
N GLU A 149 0.11 19.26 24.80
CA GLU A 149 0.76 20.58 24.88
C GLU A 149 0.39 21.50 23.72
N ASN A 150 0.01 20.93 22.57
CA ASN A 150 -0.24 21.68 21.35
C ASN A 150 -1.47 22.58 21.45
N THR A 151 -1.26 23.87 21.18
CA THR A 151 -2.33 24.88 21.10
C THR A 151 -2.64 25.31 19.67
N GLU A 152 -1.94 24.76 18.69
CA GLU A 152 -2.09 25.16 17.29
C GLU A 152 -3.08 24.28 16.55
N THR A 153 -3.74 24.86 15.53
CA THR A 153 -4.54 24.09 14.57
C THR A 153 -3.75 23.78 13.29
N PHE A 154 -4.22 22.79 12.55
CA PHE A 154 -3.63 22.31 11.31
C PHE A 154 -4.71 22.19 10.23
N SER A 155 -4.34 22.35 8.96
CA SER A 155 -5.24 22.00 7.85
C SER A 155 -5.33 20.48 7.73
N THR A 156 -4.19 19.81 7.92
CA THR A 156 -4.04 18.39 7.66
C THR A 156 -3.14 17.77 8.72
N ILE A 157 -3.66 16.75 9.41
CA ILE A 157 -2.88 15.82 10.24
C ILE A 157 -2.69 14.53 9.46
N TYR A 158 -1.50 13.94 9.52
CA TYR A 158 -1.22 12.62 8.97
C TYR A 158 -0.65 11.69 10.04
N LEU A 159 -1.11 10.43 10.00
CA LEU A 159 -0.68 9.34 10.87
C LEU A 159 -0.43 8.06 10.07
N ASP A 160 0.67 7.38 10.36
CA ASP A 160 1.04 6.02 9.98
C ASP A 160 1.37 5.23 11.27
N PRO A 161 0.34 4.83 12.03
CA PRO A 161 0.54 4.19 13.31
C PRO A 161 1.27 2.85 13.17
N ALA A 162 2.19 2.58 14.09
CA ALA A 162 2.95 1.35 14.14
C ALA A 162 2.03 0.17 14.50
N ARG A 163 2.25 -0.95 13.81
CA ARG A 163 1.43 -2.18 13.93
C ARG A 163 2.13 -3.27 14.73
N ARG A 164 2.98 -2.90 15.69
CA ARG A 164 3.74 -3.83 16.50
C ARG A 164 3.41 -3.63 17.95
N ASP A 165 2.97 -4.71 18.61
CA ASP A 165 2.84 -4.72 20.06
C ASP A 165 4.22 -4.62 20.74
N GLN A 166 4.23 -4.54 22.07
CA GLN A 166 5.47 -4.50 22.87
C GLN A 166 6.37 -5.73 22.65
N ASN A 167 5.80 -6.85 22.16
CA ASN A 167 6.49 -8.10 21.83
C ASN A 167 6.88 -8.21 20.34
N LYS A 168 6.72 -7.13 19.55
CA LYS A 168 7.00 -7.02 18.11
C LYS A 168 6.09 -7.88 17.22
N ASN A 169 4.99 -8.43 17.74
CA ASN A 169 3.99 -9.15 16.96
C ASN A 169 3.18 -8.18 16.11
N LYS A 170 2.71 -8.65 14.94
CA LYS A 170 1.82 -7.86 14.10
C LYS A 170 0.43 -7.81 14.72
N VAL A 171 -0.10 -6.61 14.91
CA VAL A 171 -1.48 -6.35 15.34
C VAL A 171 -2.31 -5.83 14.16
N PHE A 172 -3.63 -5.97 14.27
CA PHE A 172 -4.56 -5.67 13.17
C PHE A 172 -5.73 -4.76 13.58
N LEU A 173 -6.07 -4.71 14.86
CA LEU A 173 -7.12 -3.85 15.40
C LEU A 173 -6.57 -2.44 15.63
N LEU A 174 -7.41 -1.41 15.50
CA LEU A 174 -7.00 -0.02 15.65
C LEU A 174 -6.59 0.31 17.09
N GLU A 175 -7.24 -0.32 18.07
CA GLU A 175 -6.93 -0.18 19.50
C GLU A 175 -5.53 -0.71 19.87
N ASP A 176 -5.01 -1.65 19.07
CA ASP A 176 -3.69 -2.24 19.32
C ASP A 176 -2.56 -1.46 18.62
N LEU A 177 -2.90 -0.48 17.78
CA LEU A 177 -1.91 0.33 17.08
C LEU A 177 -1.23 1.33 18.03
N SER A 178 -0.05 1.79 17.65
CA SER A 178 0.68 2.84 18.37
C SER A 178 0.92 4.03 17.44
N PRO A 179 0.25 5.18 17.64
CA PRO A 179 -0.72 5.48 18.71
C PRO A 179 -2.06 4.71 18.58
N ASN A 180 -2.80 4.62 19.68
CA ASN A 180 -4.17 4.11 19.68
C ASN A 180 -5.10 5.15 19.07
N ILE A 181 -5.50 4.91 17.82
CA ILE A 181 -6.33 5.84 17.03
C ILE A 181 -7.70 6.07 17.68
N LEU A 182 -8.28 5.05 18.34
CA LEU A 182 -9.61 5.18 18.91
C LEU A 182 -9.65 6.16 20.09
N GLU A 183 -8.57 6.21 20.86
CA GLU A 183 -8.42 7.12 22.00
C GLU A 183 -8.16 8.57 21.58
N ILE A 184 -7.46 8.78 20.45
CA ILE A 184 -7.01 10.12 20.06
C ILE A 184 -7.87 10.79 18.97
N GLN A 185 -8.74 10.06 18.26
CA GLN A 185 -9.47 10.58 17.09
C GLN A 185 -10.24 11.88 17.35
N ASP A 186 -10.91 11.99 18.51
CA ASP A 186 -11.70 13.17 18.88
C ASP A 186 -10.78 14.39 19.09
N HIS A 187 -9.61 14.18 19.70
CA HIS A 187 -8.62 15.23 19.90
C HIS A 187 -8.00 15.67 18.58
N LEU A 188 -7.67 14.72 17.69
CA LEU A 188 -7.14 15.01 16.35
C LEU A 188 -8.12 15.88 15.53
N LEU A 189 -9.40 15.53 15.54
CA LEU A 189 -10.47 16.30 14.86
C LEU A 189 -10.73 17.67 15.52
N SER A 190 -10.36 17.85 16.78
CA SER A 190 -10.49 19.15 17.45
C SER A 190 -9.48 20.18 16.95
N ILE A 191 -8.28 19.73 16.56
CA ILE A 191 -7.15 20.56 16.12
C ILE A 191 -6.89 20.53 14.61
N SER A 192 -7.70 19.82 13.81
CA SER A 192 -7.54 19.75 12.36
C SER A 192 -8.86 19.77 11.59
N GLU A 193 -8.81 20.29 10.37
CA GLU A 193 -9.92 20.18 9.41
C GLU A 193 -10.01 18.77 8.84
N GLU A 194 -8.87 18.20 8.46
CA GLU A 194 -8.74 16.83 7.96
C GLU A 194 -7.70 16.03 8.76
N VAL A 195 -8.01 14.76 9.03
CA VAL A 195 -7.11 13.79 9.66
C VAL A 195 -6.97 12.59 8.73
N ILE A 196 -5.73 12.28 8.36
CA ILE A 196 -5.42 11.20 7.43
C ILE A 196 -4.71 10.10 8.18
N ILE A 197 -5.23 8.88 8.04
CA ILE A 197 -4.70 7.70 8.72
C ILE A 197 -4.34 6.67 7.66
N LYS A 198 -3.04 6.39 7.50
CA LYS A 198 -2.53 5.31 6.66
C LYS A 198 -2.55 4.01 7.45
N LEU A 199 -3.17 2.99 6.88
CA LEU A 199 -3.40 1.70 7.52
C LEU A 199 -2.93 0.55 6.64
N SER A 200 -2.82 -0.61 7.29
CA SER A 200 -2.50 -1.88 6.64
C SER A 200 -3.52 -2.24 5.56
N PRO A 201 -3.10 -2.83 4.43
CA PRO A 201 -4.03 -3.40 3.45
C PRO A 201 -4.86 -4.55 4.03
N LEU A 202 -4.47 -5.07 5.21
CA LEU A 202 -5.18 -6.13 5.92
C LEU A 202 -6.34 -5.63 6.79
N ILE A 203 -6.48 -4.31 7.03
CA ILE A 203 -7.56 -3.77 7.87
C ILE A 203 -8.93 -4.06 7.25
N ASP A 204 -9.87 -4.61 8.01
CA ASP A 204 -11.23 -4.84 7.49
C ASP A 204 -11.99 -3.52 7.39
N LEU A 205 -12.57 -3.23 6.22
CA LEU A 205 -13.24 -1.94 5.97
C LEU A 205 -14.56 -1.81 6.73
N LYS A 206 -15.27 -2.90 6.99
CA LYS A 206 -16.52 -2.84 7.77
C LYS A 206 -16.23 -2.55 9.23
N TYR A 207 -15.22 -3.20 9.80
CA TYR A 207 -14.71 -2.91 11.13
C TYR A 207 -14.22 -1.46 11.21
N LEU A 208 -13.40 -1.01 10.26
CA LEU A 208 -12.89 0.37 10.20
C LEU A 208 -14.02 1.41 10.32
N LEU A 209 -15.08 1.24 9.52
CA LEU A 209 -16.26 2.12 9.53
C LEU A 209 -17.12 2.00 10.78
N SER A 210 -16.99 0.91 11.54
CA SER A 210 -17.72 0.74 12.80
C SER A 210 -17.04 1.43 14.00
N VAL A 211 -15.75 1.74 13.90
CA VAL A 211 -14.96 2.27 15.02
C VAL A 211 -14.44 3.70 14.80
N LEU A 212 -14.25 4.11 13.55
CA LEU A 212 -13.86 5.49 13.22
C LEU A 212 -15.09 6.37 13.03
N LYS A 213 -15.05 7.55 13.64
CA LYS A 213 -16.05 8.60 13.44
C LYS A 213 -15.66 9.48 12.25
N ASN A 214 -16.63 10.19 11.69
CA ASN A 214 -16.38 11.28 10.75
C ASN A 214 -15.60 10.88 9.48
N VAL A 215 -15.69 9.61 9.06
CA VAL A 215 -15.04 9.14 7.83
C VAL A 215 -15.69 9.86 6.65
N LEU A 216 -14.86 10.55 5.85
CA LEU A 216 -15.28 11.23 4.62
C LEU A 216 -14.91 10.41 3.38
N ARG A 217 -13.70 9.82 3.40
CA ARG A 217 -13.15 9.15 2.22
C ARG A 217 -12.20 8.03 2.61
N ILE A 218 -12.17 6.97 1.79
CA ILE A 218 -11.21 5.87 1.89
C ILE A 218 -10.52 5.70 0.53
N GLU A 219 -9.19 5.69 0.53
CA GLU A 219 -8.37 5.32 -0.63
C GLU A 219 -7.83 3.89 -0.42
N ILE A 220 -8.04 3.02 -1.39
CA ILE A 220 -7.46 1.69 -1.46
C ILE A 220 -6.39 1.73 -2.55
N ILE A 221 -5.12 1.78 -2.14
CA ILE A 221 -4.01 2.04 -3.05
C ILE A 221 -3.23 0.75 -3.28
N ALA A 222 -3.15 0.34 -4.56
CA ALA A 222 -2.29 -0.75 -5.02
C ALA A 222 -1.20 -0.24 -5.95
N VAL A 223 -0.13 -1.02 -6.05
CA VAL A 223 0.92 -0.85 -7.05
C VAL A 223 1.05 -2.17 -7.80
N LYS A 224 0.84 -2.17 -9.12
CA LYS A 224 0.88 -3.39 -9.95
C LYS A 224 0.02 -4.51 -9.38
N ASN A 225 -1.22 -4.16 -9.02
CA ASN A 225 -2.24 -5.04 -8.45
C ASN A 225 -1.92 -5.60 -7.05
N ASP A 226 -0.89 -5.09 -6.34
CA ASP A 226 -0.63 -5.44 -4.94
C ASP A 226 -1.07 -4.29 -4.03
N VAL A 227 -2.11 -4.51 -3.20
CA VAL A 227 -2.66 -3.48 -2.31
C VAL A 227 -1.66 -3.17 -1.22
N LYS A 228 -1.19 -1.92 -1.17
CA LYS A 228 -0.11 -1.49 -0.28
C LYS A 228 -0.63 -0.85 1.00
N GLU A 229 -1.67 -0.04 0.89
CA GLU A 229 -2.17 0.78 1.98
C GLU A 229 -3.65 1.11 1.81
N ILE A 230 -4.34 1.23 2.94
CA ILE A 230 -5.67 1.85 3.03
C ILE A 230 -5.46 3.22 3.66
N VAL A 231 -5.91 4.30 3.04
CA VAL A 231 -5.77 5.66 3.58
C VAL A 231 -7.16 6.20 3.88
N VAL A 232 -7.39 6.55 5.14
CA VAL A 232 -8.69 7.02 5.63
C VAL A 232 -8.61 8.51 5.88
N PHE A 233 -9.60 9.24 5.37
CA PHE A 233 -9.76 10.67 5.58
C PHE A 233 -10.92 10.88 6.53
N LEU A 234 -10.64 11.44 7.69
CA LEU A 234 -11.63 11.94 8.62
C LEU A 234 -11.74 13.45 8.44
N SER A 235 -12.95 13.97 8.50
CA SER A 235 -13.20 15.42 8.36
C SER A 235 -14.07 15.93 9.50
N LYS A 236 -13.72 17.11 10.02
CA LYS A 236 -14.57 17.82 10.96
C LYS A 236 -15.94 18.17 10.36
N ASN A 237 -15.96 18.46 9.06
CA ASN A 237 -17.17 18.72 8.27
C ASN A 237 -17.69 17.40 7.67
N TYR A 238 -18.27 16.57 8.53
CA TYR A 238 -18.76 15.24 8.14
C TYR A 238 -19.95 15.32 7.17
N SER A 239 -19.95 14.39 6.21
CA SER A 239 -21.07 14.04 5.34
C SER A 239 -21.42 12.56 5.57
N GLU A 240 -22.70 12.18 5.47
CA GLU A 240 -23.10 10.77 5.52
C GLU A 240 -22.57 9.96 4.32
N GLU A 241 -22.23 10.64 3.23
CA GLU A 241 -21.69 10.04 2.02
C GLU A 241 -20.18 9.77 2.16
N ILE A 242 -19.82 8.49 2.29
CA ILE A 242 -18.43 8.05 2.32
C ILE A 242 -18.00 7.64 0.91
N ILE A 243 -17.02 8.33 0.34
CA ILE A 243 -16.46 7.95 -0.96
C ILE A 243 -15.32 6.96 -0.78
N CYS A 244 -15.30 5.90 -1.57
CA CYS A 244 -14.20 4.96 -1.64
C CYS A 244 -13.59 4.95 -3.05
N ASN A 245 -12.27 5.13 -3.10
CA ASN A 245 -11.48 5.18 -4.31
C ASN A 245 -10.56 3.94 -4.38
N CYS A 246 -10.63 3.24 -5.50
CA CYS A 246 -9.80 2.08 -5.80
C CYS A 246 -8.77 2.46 -6.86
N VAL A 247 -7.49 2.51 -6.48
CA VAL A 247 -6.41 3.03 -7.32
C VAL A 247 -5.33 1.98 -7.51
N ASN A 248 -5.02 1.65 -8.76
CA ASN A 248 -4.01 0.65 -9.10
C ASN A 248 -2.84 1.27 -9.89
N LEU A 249 -1.88 1.82 -9.16
CA LEU A 249 -0.73 2.52 -9.71
C LEU A 249 0.13 1.60 -10.59
N GLU A 250 0.67 2.17 -11.68
CA GLU A 250 1.51 1.48 -12.67
C GLU A 250 0.85 0.25 -13.34
N SER A 251 -0.47 0.17 -13.34
CA SER A 251 -1.21 -0.90 -14.04
C SER A 251 -1.70 -0.49 -15.43
N GLY A 252 -1.89 0.82 -15.67
CA GLY A 252 -2.60 1.34 -16.84
C GLY A 252 -4.13 1.17 -16.77
N GLU A 253 -4.65 0.57 -15.69
CA GLU A 253 -6.08 0.47 -15.42
C GLU A 253 -6.63 1.82 -14.96
N LYS A 254 -7.92 2.07 -15.20
CA LYS A 254 -8.61 3.25 -14.68
C LYS A 254 -8.93 3.07 -13.20
N ASP A 255 -8.85 4.16 -12.45
CA ASP A 255 -9.32 4.21 -11.08
C ASP A 255 -10.85 4.07 -11.03
N PHE A 256 -11.35 3.54 -9.91
CA PHE A 256 -12.77 3.36 -9.69
C PHE A 256 -13.21 3.98 -8.37
N SER A 257 -14.13 4.93 -8.45
CA SER A 257 -14.68 5.66 -7.30
C SER A 257 -16.15 5.34 -7.14
N PHE A 258 -16.58 5.12 -5.90
CA PHE A 258 -17.97 4.82 -5.58
C PHE A 258 -18.34 5.29 -4.16
N GLU A 259 -19.64 5.46 -3.91
CA GLU A 259 -20.14 5.68 -2.56
C GLU A 259 -20.23 4.34 -1.80
N MET A 260 -19.68 4.28 -0.60
CA MET A 260 -19.54 3.04 0.18
C MET A 260 -20.88 2.33 0.45
N ASN A 261 -21.98 3.07 0.59
CA ASN A 261 -23.30 2.48 0.80
C ASN A 261 -23.95 1.92 -0.47
N ALA A 262 -23.45 2.27 -1.66
CA ALA A 262 -24.03 1.82 -2.94
C ALA A 262 -24.04 0.30 -3.09
N GLU A 263 -23.03 -0.42 -2.55
CA GLU A 263 -22.98 -1.89 -2.59
C GLU A 263 -24.16 -2.56 -1.88
N LYS A 264 -24.72 -1.95 -0.82
CA LYS A 264 -25.87 -2.51 -0.09
C LYS A 264 -27.14 -2.52 -0.93
N ASN A 265 -27.27 -1.53 -1.83
CA ASN A 265 -28.43 -1.34 -2.69
C ASN A 265 -28.25 -1.97 -4.07
N ALA A 266 -27.00 -2.27 -4.45
CA ALA A 266 -26.67 -2.84 -5.74
C ALA A 266 -27.12 -4.30 -5.86
N SER A 267 -27.51 -4.68 -7.07
CA SER A 267 -27.97 -6.03 -7.40
C SER A 267 -27.12 -6.68 -8.49
N SER A 268 -26.68 -7.91 -8.23
CA SER A 268 -25.96 -8.68 -9.24
C SER A 268 -26.90 -9.38 -10.20
N THR A 269 -26.57 -9.32 -11.48
CA THR A 269 -27.09 -10.24 -12.50
C THR A 269 -26.16 -11.43 -12.66
N TYR A 270 -26.65 -12.51 -13.28
CA TYR A 270 -25.89 -13.76 -13.39
C TYR A 270 -26.14 -14.48 -14.70
N SER A 271 -25.09 -15.08 -15.24
CA SER A 271 -25.16 -15.88 -16.45
C SER A 271 -24.11 -17.00 -16.40
N GLU A 272 -24.24 -17.95 -17.32
CA GLU A 272 -23.10 -18.79 -17.68
C GLU A 272 -22.02 -17.95 -18.40
N PRO A 273 -20.77 -18.44 -18.49
CA PRO A 273 -19.69 -17.74 -19.18
C PRO A 273 -20.09 -17.32 -20.60
N GLN A 274 -19.90 -16.03 -20.87
CA GLN A 274 -20.00 -15.40 -22.19
C GLN A 274 -18.59 -15.22 -22.77
N LYS A 275 -18.48 -14.53 -23.91
CA LYS A 275 -17.23 -14.37 -24.65
C LYS A 275 -16.07 -13.79 -23.82
N PHE A 276 -16.35 -12.77 -23.01
CA PHE A 276 -15.34 -12.09 -22.20
C PHE A 276 -15.52 -12.39 -20.71
N ILE A 277 -14.41 -12.61 -20.03
CA ILE A 277 -14.33 -12.84 -18.59
C ILE A 277 -13.54 -11.72 -17.94
N TYR A 278 -14.10 -11.16 -16.88
CA TYR A 278 -13.57 -10.01 -16.17
C TYR A 278 -13.13 -10.43 -14.77
N ILE A 279 -11.88 -10.12 -14.44
CA ILE A 279 -11.25 -10.39 -13.17
C ILE A 279 -10.93 -9.04 -12.53
N PRO A 280 -11.68 -8.61 -11.50
CA PRO A 280 -11.38 -7.34 -10.84
C PRO A 280 -9.95 -7.31 -10.31
N ASN A 281 -9.35 -6.12 -10.32
CA ASN A 281 -8.10 -5.90 -9.62
C ASN A 281 -8.29 -6.03 -8.09
N ASN A 282 -7.19 -6.10 -7.36
CA ASN A 282 -7.19 -6.36 -5.93
C ASN A 282 -7.73 -5.18 -5.11
N THR A 283 -7.75 -3.96 -5.64
CA THR A 283 -8.39 -2.83 -4.96
C THR A 283 -9.90 -2.99 -4.94
N ILE A 284 -10.51 -3.40 -6.06
CA ILE A 284 -11.95 -3.73 -6.11
C ILE A 284 -12.27 -4.92 -5.20
N LEU A 285 -11.43 -5.96 -5.21
CA LEU A 285 -11.63 -7.11 -4.32
C LEU A 285 -11.52 -6.72 -2.84
N LYS A 286 -10.62 -5.79 -2.51
CA LYS A 286 -10.46 -5.27 -1.15
C LYS A 286 -11.64 -4.40 -0.71
N ALA A 287 -12.20 -3.61 -1.63
CA ALA A 287 -13.41 -2.83 -1.40
C ALA A 287 -14.65 -3.70 -1.10
N GLY A 288 -14.69 -4.92 -1.63
CA GLY A 288 -15.80 -5.85 -1.38
C GLY A 288 -17.09 -5.50 -2.12
N ILE A 289 -17.01 -4.70 -3.17
CA ILE A 289 -18.15 -4.16 -3.94
C ILE A 289 -18.60 -5.09 -5.07
N PHE A 290 -18.95 -6.32 -4.72
CA PHE A 290 -19.15 -7.36 -5.73
C PHE A 290 -20.48 -7.26 -6.48
N ASN A 291 -21.50 -6.60 -5.93
CA ASN A 291 -22.77 -6.39 -6.60
C ASN A 291 -22.73 -5.13 -7.45
N LEU A 292 -22.14 -4.07 -6.90
CA LEU A 292 -21.99 -2.79 -7.59
C LEU A 292 -21.19 -2.92 -8.88
N ILE A 293 -20.16 -3.76 -8.92
CA ILE A 293 -19.42 -4.03 -10.17
C ILE A 293 -20.31 -4.64 -11.25
N SER A 294 -21.20 -5.57 -10.88
CA SER A 294 -22.14 -6.18 -11.82
C SER A 294 -23.10 -5.13 -12.38
N GLU A 295 -23.67 -4.29 -11.51
CA GLU A 295 -24.64 -3.28 -11.89
C GLU A 295 -24.02 -2.14 -12.71
N TYR A 296 -22.93 -1.54 -12.21
CA TYR A 296 -22.27 -0.39 -12.81
C TYR A 296 -21.72 -0.70 -14.22
N PHE A 297 -21.02 -1.82 -14.36
CA PHE A 297 -20.44 -2.22 -15.65
C PHE A 297 -21.40 -3.02 -16.53
N LYS A 298 -22.63 -3.29 -16.05
CA LYS A 298 -23.64 -4.13 -16.71
C LYS A 298 -23.09 -5.51 -17.08
N LEU A 299 -22.36 -6.12 -16.14
CA LEU A 299 -21.74 -7.43 -16.31
C LEU A 299 -22.47 -8.49 -15.47
N ASN A 300 -22.56 -9.70 -15.99
CA ASN A 300 -23.14 -10.82 -15.26
C ASN A 300 -22.08 -11.50 -14.38
N LYS A 301 -22.41 -11.88 -13.16
CA LYS A 301 -21.56 -12.76 -12.33
C LYS A 301 -21.76 -14.22 -12.71
N LEU A 302 -20.69 -15.01 -12.60
CA LEU A 302 -20.80 -16.46 -12.81
C LEU A 302 -21.55 -17.16 -11.66
N HIS A 303 -21.36 -16.71 -10.42
CA HIS A 303 -21.95 -17.29 -9.21
C HIS A 303 -21.84 -16.30 -8.03
N PRO A 304 -22.71 -16.34 -6.99
CA PRO A 304 -22.65 -15.41 -5.86
C PRO A 304 -21.27 -15.34 -5.18
N ASN A 305 -20.62 -16.49 -5.00
CA ASN A 305 -19.28 -16.62 -4.38
C ASN A 305 -18.12 -16.60 -5.39
N THR A 306 -18.41 -16.36 -6.67
CA THR A 306 -17.39 -16.25 -7.71
C THR A 306 -17.29 -14.79 -8.13
N HIS A 307 -16.24 -14.10 -7.70
CA HIS A 307 -15.96 -12.70 -8.07
C HIS A 307 -15.33 -12.60 -9.47
N LEU A 308 -15.95 -13.28 -10.45
CA LEU A 308 -15.65 -13.22 -11.87
C LEU A 308 -16.94 -12.82 -12.59
N TYR A 309 -16.80 -11.94 -13.58
CA TYR A 309 -17.92 -11.39 -14.33
C TYR A 309 -17.77 -11.72 -15.82
N THR A 310 -18.84 -11.57 -16.57
CA THR A 310 -18.86 -11.94 -17.99
C THR A 310 -19.83 -11.08 -18.81
N SER A 311 -19.52 -10.93 -20.10
CA SER A 311 -20.34 -10.28 -21.11
C SER A 311 -19.95 -10.75 -22.52
N ASP A 312 -20.84 -10.58 -23.50
CA ASP A 312 -20.52 -10.82 -24.92
C ASP A 312 -19.75 -9.68 -25.57
N THR A 313 -19.88 -8.46 -25.02
CA THR A 313 -19.22 -7.25 -25.51
C THR A 313 -18.11 -6.83 -24.56
N LYS A 314 -16.92 -6.54 -25.09
CA LYS A 314 -15.76 -6.14 -24.29
C LYS A 314 -15.98 -4.74 -23.71
N ASN A 315 -15.83 -4.58 -22.39
CA ASN A 315 -15.84 -3.28 -21.72
C ASN A 315 -14.42 -2.88 -21.28
N GLU A 316 -13.75 -2.07 -22.10
CA GLU A 316 -12.34 -1.68 -21.87
C GLU A 316 -12.13 -0.74 -20.68
N SER A 317 -13.20 -0.21 -20.08
CA SER A 317 -13.09 0.65 -18.89
C SER A 317 -13.15 -0.14 -17.57
N PHE A 318 -13.18 -1.47 -17.64
CA PHE A 318 -13.22 -2.31 -16.44
C PHE A 318 -11.90 -2.25 -15.64
N PRO A 319 -11.95 -2.01 -14.31
CA PRO A 319 -10.76 -1.93 -13.44
C PRO A 319 -10.24 -3.33 -13.08
N GLY A 320 -9.59 -3.95 -14.06
CA GLY A 320 -8.97 -5.27 -13.90
C GLY A 320 -8.70 -5.94 -15.23
N ARG A 321 -8.51 -7.25 -15.18
CA ARG A 321 -8.15 -8.04 -16.35
C ARG A 321 -9.39 -8.48 -17.11
N ILE A 322 -9.33 -8.34 -18.43
CA ILE A 322 -10.36 -8.81 -19.37
C ILE A 322 -9.73 -9.88 -20.26
N LEU A 323 -10.36 -11.05 -20.32
CA LEU A 323 -9.86 -12.21 -21.08
C LEU A 323 -10.97 -12.74 -21.99
N GLU A 324 -10.65 -12.96 -23.26
CA GLU A 324 -11.50 -13.74 -24.16
C GLU A 324 -11.33 -15.22 -23.83
N MET A 325 -12.43 -15.92 -23.56
CA MET A 325 -12.40 -17.24 -22.94
C MET A 325 -13.49 -18.15 -23.48
N GLU A 326 -13.21 -19.44 -23.52
CA GLU A 326 -14.17 -20.49 -23.82
C GLU A 326 -14.28 -21.51 -22.68
N VAL A 327 -15.45 -22.13 -22.53
CA VAL A 327 -15.66 -23.23 -21.60
C VAL A 327 -15.11 -24.51 -22.23
N VAL A 328 -14.21 -25.19 -21.53
CA VAL A 328 -13.57 -26.41 -22.02
C VAL A 328 -13.76 -27.58 -21.07
N ASP A 329 -13.76 -28.79 -21.63
CA ASP A 329 -13.66 -30.01 -20.84
C ASP A 329 -12.24 -30.26 -20.37
N SER A 330 -12.12 -30.93 -19.21
CA SER A 330 -10.83 -31.39 -18.68
C SER A 330 -9.96 -32.18 -19.68
N LYS A 331 -10.58 -32.88 -20.63
CA LYS A 331 -9.89 -33.66 -21.68
C LYS A 331 -9.21 -32.79 -22.75
N GLN A 332 -9.62 -31.53 -22.88
CA GLN A 332 -9.08 -30.59 -23.85
C GLN A 332 -7.82 -29.88 -23.35
N ILE A 333 -7.46 -30.07 -22.07
CA ILE A 333 -6.22 -29.58 -21.49
C ILE A 333 -5.10 -30.57 -21.81
N LYS A 334 -4.14 -30.16 -22.64
CA LYS A 334 -3.01 -31.03 -22.99
C LYS A 334 -1.92 -30.92 -21.93
N LYS A 335 -1.31 -32.07 -21.63
CA LYS A 335 -0.18 -32.13 -20.70
C LYS A 335 0.99 -31.30 -21.24
N LYS A 336 1.77 -30.73 -20.33
CA LYS A 336 2.98 -29.92 -20.59
C LYS A 336 2.73 -28.58 -21.29
N GLU A 337 1.50 -28.21 -21.63
CA GLU A 337 1.14 -26.84 -22.02
C GLU A 337 1.40 -25.86 -20.86
N GLN A 338 1.64 -24.60 -21.20
CA GLN A 338 1.93 -23.52 -20.26
C GLN A 338 0.69 -22.63 -20.08
N PHE A 339 0.26 -22.46 -18.85
CA PHE A 339 -0.84 -21.57 -18.50
C PHE A 339 -0.55 -20.81 -17.21
N ASN A 340 -1.03 -19.57 -17.16
CA ASN A 340 -1.27 -18.88 -15.91
C ASN A 340 -2.57 -19.43 -15.28
N ILE A 341 -2.46 -20.09 -14.12
CA ILE A 341 -3.58 -20.81 -13.50
C ILE A 341 -4.27 -19.93 -12.45
N ILE A 342 -5.58 -19.76 -12.60
CA ILE A 342 -6.44 -19.07 -11.63
C ILE A 342 -7.44 -20.09 -11.07
N SER A 343 -7.57 -20.13 -9.74
CA SER A 343 -8.58 -20.91 -9.05
C SER A 343 -9.43 -19.99 -8.18
N LYS A 344 -10.74 -19.95 -8.45
CA LYS A 344 -11.70 -19.09 -7.74
C LYS A 344 -12.99 -19.85 -7.50
N ASN A 345 -13.39 -19.99 -6.23
CA ASN A 345 -14.55 -20.79 -5.84
C ASN A 345 -14.48 -22.23 -6.43
N TYR A 346 -13.32 -22.86 -6.28
CA TYR A 346 -13.01 -24.19 -6.77
C TYR A 346 -12.18 -24.94 -5.71
N PRO A 347 -12.35 -26.26 -5.53
CA PRO A 347 -11.76 -27.00 -4.41
C PRO A 347 -10.23 -27.13 -4.44
N LEU A 348 -9.59 -26.95 -5.59
CA LEU A 348 -8.15 -27.12 -5.75
C LEU A 348 -7.46 -25.78 -5.90
N LYS A 349 -6.32 -25.60 -5.23
CA LYS A 349 -5.42 -24.45 -5.41
C LYS A 349 -4.68 -24.56 -6.77
N PRO A 350 -4.12 -23.45 -7.30
CA PRO A 350 -3.38 -23.46 -8.56
C PRO A 350 -2.26 -24.52 -8.63
N GLU A 351 -1.52 -24.70 -7.54
CA GLU A 351 -0.48 -25.72 -7.38
C GLU A 351 -1.00 -27.16 -7.55
N GLU A 352 -2.18 -27.45 -6.99
CA GLU A 352 -2.81 -28.78 -7.04
C GLU A 352 -3.38 -29.04 -8.43
N ILE A 353 -3.96 -28.02 -9.07
CA ILE A 353 -4.42 -28.05 -10.46
C ILE A 353 -3.24 -28.36 -11.37
N ARG A 354 -2.11 -27.65 -11.22
CA ARG A 354 -0.90 -27.85 -12.01
C ARG A 354 -0.44 -29.31 -11.97
N LYS A 355 -0.37 -29.89 -10.77
CA LYS A 355 0.00 -31.31 -10.57
C LYS A 355 -1.02 -32.26 -11.18
N LYS A 356 -2.31 -32.02 -10.96
CA LYS A 356 -3.41 -32.88 -11.45
C LYS A 356 -3.47 -32.94 -12.97
N TYR A 357 -3.37 -31.78 -13.64
CA TYR A 357 -3.47 -31.65 -15.09
C TYR A 357 -2.12 -31.75 -15.81
N GLN A 358 -1.01 -31.84 -15.06
CA GLN A 358 0.36 -31.96 -15.59
C GLN A 358 0.72 -30.82 -16.56
N VAL A 359 0.23 -29.61 -16.27
CA VAL A 359 0.54 -28.38 -17.01
C VAL A 359 1.72 -27.66 -16.36
N LYS A 360 2.35 -26.75 -17.09
CA LYS A 360 3.42 -25.87 -16.61
C LYS A 360 2.85 -24.50 -16.29
N ASP A 361 3.50 -23.81 -15.35
CA ASP A 361 3.15 -22.43 -14.99
C ASP A 361 3.77 -21.42 -15.97
N GLY A 362 3.10 -20.27 -16.13
CA GLY A 362 3.50 -19.18 -17.01
C GLY A 362 2.98 -19.28 -18.46
N GLY A 363 3.59 -18.51 -19.36
CA GLY A 363 3.10 -18.32 -20.73
C GLY A 363 2.12 -17.15 -20.85
N GLU A 364 1.44 -17.06 -22.00
CA GLU A 364 0.47 -15.98 -22.28
C GLU A 364 -0.98 -16.42 -22.08
N SER A 365 -1.23 -17.72 -22.15
CA SER A 365 -2.56 -18.30 -21.99
C SER A 365 -2.97 -18.45 -20.51
N TYR A 366 -4.27 -18.49 -20.27
CA TYR A 366 -4.88 -18.64 -18.95
C TYR A 366 -5.77 -19.88 -18.87
N LEU A 367 -5.77 -20.51 -17.70
CA LEU A 367 -6.79 -21.48 -17.30
C LEU A 367 -7.43 -21.00 -16.00
N ILE A 368 -8.76 -20.84 -16.02
CA ILE A 368 -9.53 -20.47 -14.84
C ILE A 368 -10.42 -21.65 -14.43
N PHE A 369 -10.14 -22.19 -13.25
CA PHE A 369 -10.97 -23.20 -12.60
C PHE A 369 -11.93 -22.49 -11.66
N THR A 370 -13.23 -22.60 -11.92
CA THR A 370 -14.23 -21.84 -11.18
C THR A 370 -15.59 -22.53 -11.10
N GLN A 371 -16.57 -21.83 -10.53
CA GLN A 371 -17.94 -22.28 -10.40
C GLN A 371 -18.89 -21.24 -11.02
N SER A 372 -19.76 -21.71 -11.92
CA SER A 372 -20.94 -21.01 -12.41
C SER A 372 -22.20 -21.47 -11.67
N LYS A 373 -23.36 -20.91 -12.04
CA LYS A 373 -24.67 -21.36 -11.54
C LYS A 373 -24.94 -22.84 -11.85
N LYS A 374 -24.44 -23.38 -12.96
CA LYS A 374 -24.59 -24.80 -13.32
C LYS A 374 -23.59 -25.74 -12.64
N GLY A 375 -22.55 -25.21 -12.02
CA GLY A 375 -21.57 -25.99 -11.28
C GLY A 375 -20.13 -25.64 -11.63
N LYS A 376 -19.22 -26.59 -11.39
CA LYS A 376 -17.78 -26.39 -11.60
C LYS A 376 -17.44 -26.44 -13.08
N ILE A 377 -16.69 -25.45 -13.56
CA ILE A 377 -16.32 -25.27 -14.96
C ILE A 377 -14.83 -24.92 -15.09
N ILE A 378 -14.32 -25.06 -16.32
CA ILE A 378 -12.97 -24.69 -16.70
C ILE A 378 -13.07 -23.70 -17.87
N LEU A 379 -12.42 -22.55 -17.74
CA LEU A 379 -12.30 -21.56 -18.79
C LEU A 379 -10.88 -21.56 -19.31
N LYS A 380 -10.73 -21.53 -20.63
CA LYS A 380 -9.44 -21.43 -21.32
C LYS A 380 -9.42 -20.16 -22.16
N SER A 381 -8.32 -19.42 -22.09
CA SER A 381 -8.15 -18.22 -22.93
C SER A 381 -8.05 -18.62 -24.39
N VAL A 382 -8.72 -17.85 -25.25
CA VAL A 382 -8.65 -17.97 -26.71
C VAL A 382 -7.36 -17.39 -27.25
#